data_AF-A0A940DIE8-F1
#
_entry.id   AF-A0A940DIE8-F1
#
_cell.length_a   1.000
_cell.length_b   1.000
_cell.length_c   1.000
_cell.angle_alpha   90.00
_cell.angle_beta   90.00
_cell.angle_gamma   90.00
#
_symmetry.space_group_name_H-M   'P 1'
#
loop_
_entity.id
_entity.type
_entity.pdbx_description
1 polymer ?
#
loop_
_entity_poly.entity_id
_entity_poly.type
_entity_poly.pdbx_seq_one_letter_code
_entity_poly.pdbx_strand_id
1 'polypeptide(L)' 'MKEFVKYLGVVLALIGVVIFIAYSQMIGGSNSYLVAGMACVTLGVVAHILINKFVI' A
#
# COMPACT_ATOMS: atom_id res chain seq x y z
N MET A 1 -3.11 -11.60 -18.21
CA MET A 1 -2.26 -10.46 -17.75
C MET A 1 -3.06 -9.28 -17.20
N LYS A 2 -4.22 -8.89 -17.79
CA LYS A 2 -5.05 -7.79 -17.27
C LYS A 2 -5.56 -8.02 -15.83
N GLU A 3 -5.88 -9.27 -15.47
CA GLU A 3 -6.36 -9.60 -14.12
C GLU A 3 -5.29 -9.46 -13.03
N PHE A 4 -4.03 -9.77 -13.33
CA PHE A 4 -2.94 -9.55 -12.37
C PHE A 4 -2.73 -8.06 -12.07
N VAL A 5 -2.85 -7.21 -13.11
CA VAL A 5 -2.76 -5.76 -12.97
C VAL A 5 -3.92 -5.23 -12.12
N LYS A 6 -5.14 -5.76 -12.29
CA LYS A 6 -6.32 -5.40 -11.48
C LYS A 6 -6.10 -5.52 -9.97
N TYR A 7 -5.39 -6.56 -9.51
CA TYR A 7 -5.12 -6.77 -8.09
C TYR A 7 -3.85 -6.08 -7.58
N LEU A 8 -3.00 -5.57 -8.47
CA LEU A 8 -1.70 -4.99 -8.12
C LEU A 8 -1.83 -3.81 -7.12
N GLY A 9 -2.79 -2.92 -7.33
CA GLY A 9 -3.02 -1.78 -6.42
C GLY A 9 -3.46 -2.21 -5.02
N VAL A 10 -4.33 -3.23 -4.94
CA VAL A 10 -4.79 -3.79 -3.65
C VAL A 10 -3.65 -4.49 -2.92
N VAL A 11 -2.82 -5.26 -3.64
CA VAL A 11 -1.64 -5.92 -3.07
C VAL A 11 -0.65 -4.90 -2.53
N LEU A 12 -0.39 -3.81 -3.26
CA LEU A 12 0.50 -2.74 -2.82
C LEU A 12 -0.03 -2.05 -1.55
N ALA A 13 -1.34 -1.82 -1.47
CA ALA A 13 -1.98 -1.25 -0.28
C ALA A 13 -1.85 -2.20 0.93
N LEU A 14 -2.03 -3.51 0.73
CA LEU A 14 -1.84 -4.52 1.78
C LEU A 14 -0.41 -4.54 2.31
N ILE A 15 0.60 -4.36 1.46
CA ILE A 15 2.00 -4.24 1.89
C ILE A 15 2.18 -3.03 2.83
N GLY A 16 1.57 -1.89 2.51
CA GLY A 16 1.57 -0.72 3.39
C GLY A 16 0.93 -0.99 4.76
N VAL A 17 -0.14 -1.78 4.81
CA VAL A 17 -0.77 -2.21 6.08
C VAL A 17 0.17 -3.09 6.91
N VAL A 18 0.92 -4.00 6.28
CA VAL A 18 1.91 -4.83 6.98
C VAL A 18 3.01 -3.97 7.60
N ILE A 19 3.47 -2.92 6.91
CA ILE A 19 4.44 -1.96 7.44
C ILE A 19 3.89 -1.24 8.68
N PHE A 20 2.61 -0.88 8.69
CA PHE A 20 1.97 -0.29 9.87
C PHE A 20 1.85 -1.25 11.05
N ILE A 21 1.52 -2.51 10.79
CA ILE A 21 1.46 -3.54 11.84
C ILE A 21 2.85 -3.73 12.45
N ALA A 22 3.89 -3.84 11.61
CA ALA A 22 5.27 -3.93 12.07
C ALA A 22 5.69 -2.70 12.90
N TYR A 23 5.29 -1.50 12.47
CA TYR A 23 5.52 -0.28 13.23
C TYR A 23 4.84 -0.30 14.60
N SER A 24 3.58 -0.73 14.68
CA SER A 24 2.81 -0.75 15.94
C SER A 24 3.41 -1.67 17.00
N GLN A 25 4.19 -2.66 16.58
CA GLN A 25 4.84 -3.64 17.46
C GLN A 25 6.27 -3.18 17.89
N MET A 26 6.81 -2.12 17.29
CA MET A 26 8.13 -1.58 17.66
C MET A 26 8.01 -0.60 18.83
N ILE A 27 8.59 -0.96 19.98
CA ILE A 27 8.77 -0.05 21.11
C ILE A 27 9.82 0.99 20.70
N GLY A 28 9.41 2.26 20.60
CA GLY A 28 10.28 3.36 20.13
C GLY A 28 10.32 3.53 18.60
N GLY A 29 9.27 3.11 17.89
CA GLY A 29 9.17 3.21 16.43
C GLY A 29 9.53 4.60 15.88
N SER A 30 10.36 4.62 14.84
CA SER A 30 10.77 5.85 14.15
C SER A 30 9.67 6.34 13.20
N ASN A 31 9.35 7.63 13.24
CA ASN A 31 8.35 8.28 12.39
C ASN A 31 8.54 8.00 10.89
N SER A 32 9.78 7.70 10.46
CA SER A 32 10.11 7.30 9.08
C SER A 32 9.29 6.09 8.59
N TYR A 33 9.03 5.12 9.46
CA TYR A 33 8.24 3.93 9.13
C TYR A 33 6.74 4.25 9.00
N LEU A 34 6.24 5.20 9.79
CA LEU A 34 4.87 5.69 9.67
C LEU A 34 4.65 6.36 8.32
N VAL A 35 5.60 7.22 7.94
CA VAL A 35 5.57 7.95 6.67
C VAL A 35 5.70 6.96 5.50
N ALA A 36 6.58 5.96 5.60
CA ALA A 36 6.72 4.91 4.60
C ALA A 36 5.44 4.07 4.45
N GLY A 37 4.81 3.66 5.56
CA GLY A 37 3.53 2.94 5.55
C GLY A 37 2.42 3.77 4.92
N MET A 38 2.31 5.06 5.30
CA MET A 38 1.34 6.00 4.73
C MET A 38 1.51 6.15 3.23
N ALA A 39 2.75 6.40 2.77
CA ALA A 39 3.07 6.55 1.35
C ALA A 39 2.75 5.27 0.57
N CYS A 40 3.06 4.10 1.13
CA CYS A 40 2.81 2.82 0.48
C CYS A 40 1.29 2.54 0.34
N VAL A 41 0.50 2.80 1.39
CA VAL A 41 -0.97 2.67 1.32
C VAL A 41 -1.58 3.68 0.35
N THR A 42 -1.20 4.96 0.41
CA THR A 42 -1.74 5.98 -0.50
C THR A 42 -1.39 5.67 -1.96
N LEU A 43 -0.14 5.31 -2.26
CA LEU A 43 0.25 4.90 -3.60
C LEU A 43 -0.47 3.63 -4.06
N GLY A 44 -0.70 2.67 -3.17
CA GLY A 44 -1.48 1.45 -3.48
C GLY A 44 -2.94 1.76 -3.82
N VAL A 45 -3.58 2.64 -3.05
CA VAL A 45 -4.95 3.09 -3.33
C VAL A 45 -5.02 3.88 -4.63
N VAL A 46 -4.11 4.81 -4.87
CA VAL A 46 -4.06 5.58 -6.13
C VAL A 46 -3.82 4.64 -7.31
N ALA A 47 -2.89 3.70 -7.20
CA ALA A 47 -2.66 2.68 -8.22
C ALA A 47 -3.92 1.84 -8.47
N HIS A 48 -4.64 1.43 -7.42
CA HIS A 48 -5.89 0.69 -7.58
C HIS A 48 -6.95 1.49 -8.33
N ILE A 49 -7.14 2.77 -7.98
CA ILE A 49 -8.09 3.67 -8.65
C ILE A 49 -7.70 3.88 -10.11
N LEU A 50 -6.43 4.16 -10.41
CA LEU A 50 -5.95 4.38 -11.77
C LEU A 50 -6.10 3.12 -12.62
N ILE A 51 -5.68 1.97 -12.10
CA ILE A 51 -5.83 0.69 -12.80
C ILE A 51 -7.30 0.40 -13.07
N ASN A 52 -8.18 0.61 -12.09
CA ASN A 52 -9.60 0.40 -12.25
C ASN A 52 -10.27 1.40 -13.21
N LYS A 53 -9.68 2.59 -13.42
CA LYS A 53 -10.18 3.62 -14.33
C LYS A 53 -9.67 3.45 -15.77
N PHE A 54 -8.46 2.94 -15.96
CA PHE A 54 -7.79 2.91 -17.27
C PHE A 54 -7.65 1.50 -17.88
N VAL A 55 -7.74 0.42 -17.08
CA VAL A 55 -7.50 -0.96 -17.54
C VAL A 55 -8.77 -1.81 -17.56
N ILE A 56 -9.74 -1.49 -16.69
CA ILE A 56 -11.03 -2.18 -16.54
C ILE A 56 -12.10 -1.33 -17.23
#